data_AF-A0A1Y5GNT3-F1
#
_entry.id   AF-A0A1Y5GNT3-F1
#
_cell.length_a   1.000
_cell.length_b   1.000
_cell.length_c   1.000
_cell.angle_alpha   90.00
_cell.angle_beta   90.00
_cell.angle_gamma   90.00
#
_symmetry.space_group_name_H-M   'P 1'
#
loop_
_entity.id
_entity.type
_entity.pdbx_description
1 polymer ?
#
loop_
_entity_poly.entity_id
_entity_poly.type
_entity_poly.pdbx_seq_one_letter_code
_entity_poly.pdbx_strand_id
1 'polypeptide(L)'
;MPVNEQITDSITQVSTSTIGGTPAQAMANLLMPTSQALSTAALNASAAQQQAQTTMQSATVQGINSLMAIGTAVVGRGAESILEEG
;
A
#
# COMPACT_ATOMS: atom_id res chain seq x y z
N MET A 1 -33.93 45.50 31.74
CA MET A 1 -32.55 45.59 32.25
C MET A 1 -31.63 45.52 31.04
N PRO A 2 -30.86 46.57 30.70
CA PRO A 2 -29.92 46.53 29.59
C PRO A 2 -28.73 45.64 29.97
N VAL A 3 -28.35 44.73 29.07
CA VAL A 3 -27.17 43.87 29.21
C VAL A 3 -25.90 44.72 29.15
N ASN A 4 -24.86 44.31 29.90
CA ASN A 4 -23.58 45.02 29.95
C ASN A 4 -22.77 44.76 28.67
N GLU A 5 -22.42 45.80 27.92
CA GLU A 5 -21.69 45.70 26.64
C GLU A 5 -20.34 44.98 26.76
N GLN A 6 -19.61 45.12 27.87
CA GLN A 6 -18.32 44.42 28.06
C GLN A 6 -18.50 42.90 28.14
N ILE A 7 -19.64 42.44 28.68
CA ILE A 7 -20.00 41.02 28.74
C ILE A 7 -20.50 40.55 27.37
N THR A 8 -21.29 41.36 26.67
CA THR A 8 -21.79 41.01 25.33
C THR A 8 -20.65 40.91 24.30
N ASP A 9 -19.65 41.78 24.36
CA ASP A 9 -18.51 41.76 23.43
C ASP A 9 -17.60 40.55 23.69
N SER A 10 -17.31 40.22 24.95
CA SER A 10 -16.51 39.04 25.29
C SER A 10 -17.23 37.71 24.98
N ILE A 11 -18.55 37.62 25.17
CA ILE A 11 -19.35 36.46 24.72
C ILE A 11 -19.32 36.36 23.19
N THR A 12 -19.45 37.47 22.47
CA THR A 12 -19.43 37.50 21.01
C THR A 12 -18.05 37.09 20.49
N GLN A 13 -16.97 37.62 21.05
CA GLN A 13 -15.60 37.33 20.65
C GLN A 13 -15.21 35.87 20.93
N VAL A 14 -15.55 35.33 22.11
CA VAL A 14 -15.34 33.91 22.43
C VAL A 14 -16.19 33.01 21.54
N SER A 15 -17.44 33.35 21.27
CA SER A 15 -18.32 32.57 20.40
C SER A 15 -17.79 32.54 18.96
N THR A 16 -17.33 33.68 18.45
CA THR A 16 -16.77 33.78 17.09
C THR A 16 -15.43 33.06 16.99
N SER A 17 -14.58 33.16 18.01
CA SER A 17 -13.29 32.44 18.07
C SER A 17 -13.50 30.93 18.18
N THR A 18 -14.51 30.47 18.93
CA THR A 18 -14.81 29.04 19.07
C THR A 18 -15.33 28.48 17.76
N ILE A 19 -16.27 29.15 17.10
CA ILE A 19 -16.78 28.74 15.79
C ILE A 19 -15.68 28.84 14.71
N GLY A 20 -14.75 29.79 14.81
CA GLY A 20 -13.60 29.91 13.91
C GLY A 20 -12.52 28.84 14.12
N GLY A 21 -12.28 28.42 15.36
CA GLY A 21 -11.27 27.41 15.70
C GLY A 21 -11.77 25.96 15.59
N THR A 22 -13.08 25.73 15.73
CA THR A 22 -13.68 24.39 15.68
C THR A 22 -13.41 23.67 14.35
N PRO A 23 -13.54 24.31 13.17
CA PRO A 23 -13.18 23.69 11.89
C PRO A 23 -11.70 23.33 11.80
N ALA A 24 -10.79 24.19 12.28
CA ALA A 24 -9.35 23.92 12.26
C ALA A 24 -8.99 22.71 13.13
N GLN A 25 -9.60 22.60 14.31
CA GLN A 25 -9.39 21.47 15.21
C GLN A 25 -9.98 20.17 14.65
N ALA A 26 -11.19 20.22 14.09
CA ALA A 26 -11.83 19.08 13.45
C ALA A 26 -11.01 18.57 12.24
N MET A 27 -10.52 19.50 11.41
CA MET A 27 -9.67 19.18 10.26
C MET A 27 -8.32 18.61 10.69
N ALA A 28 -7.69 19.15 11.74
CA ALA A 28 -6.46 18.58 12.29
C ALA A 28 -6.68 17.14 12.78
N ASN A 29 -7.78 16.91 13.51
CA ASN A 29 -8.13 15.60 14.04
C ASN A 29 -8.53 14.58 12.96
N LEU A 30 -8.96 15.04 11.79
CA LEU A 30 -9.26 14.17 10.65
C LEU A 30 -8.01 13.92 9.79
N LEU A 31 -7.26 14.99 9.47
CA LEU A 31 -6.11 14.92 8.56
C LEU A 31 -4.98 14.09 9.15
N MET A 32 -4.71 14.17 10.46
CA MET A 32 -3.68 13.36 11.12
C MET A 32 -3.90 11.84 10.93
N PRO A 33 -5.04 11.25 11.34
CA PRO A 33 -5.28 9.83 11.12
C PRO A 33 -5.42 9.47 9.64
N THR A 34 -5.99 10.34 8.80
CA THR A 34 -6.02 10.10 7.34
C THR A 34 -4.62 10.03 6.75
N SER A 35 -3.70 10.88 7.19
CA SER A 35 -2.29 10.87 6.73
C SER A 35 -1.58 9.58 7.15
N GLN A 36 -1.80 9.13 8.37
CA GLN A 36 -1.24 7.86 8.87
C GLN A 36 -1.82 6.64 8.14
N ALA A 37 -3.13 6.64 7.91
CA ALA A 37 -3.81 5.59 7.14
C ALA A 37 -3.32 5.55 5.69
N LEU A 38 -3.17 6.72 5.05
CA LEU A 38 -2.63 6.83 3.69
C LEU A 38 -1.18 6.35 3.62
N SER A 39 -0.34 6.74 4.59
CA SER A 39 1.05 6.26 4.68
C SER A 39 1.10 4.73 4.82
N THR A 40 0.27 4.16 5.68
CA THR A 40 0.17 2.70 5.85
C THR A 40 -0.33 2.01 4.58
N ALA A 41 -1.31 2.59 3.90
CA ALA A 41 -1.80 2.08 2.62
C ALA A 41 -0.72 2.12 1.53
N ALA A 42 0.07 3.19 1.47
CA ALA A 42 1.19 3.30 0.53
C ALA A 42 2.27 2.26 0.82
N LEU A 43 2.64 2.05 2.09
CA LEU A 43 3.59 1.02 2.49
C LEU A 43 3.08 -0.39 2.12
N ASN A 44 1.80 -0.68 2.38
CA ASN A 44 1.19 -1.95 2.02
C ASN A 44 1.16 -2.17 0.50
N ALA A 45 0.86 -1.13 -0.28
CA ALA A 45 0.89 -1.20 -1.74
C ALA A 45 2.31 -1.48 -2.28
N SER A 46 3.33 -0.80 -1.74
CA SER A 46 4.73 -1.05 -2.11
C SER A 46 5.21 -2.44 -1.68
N ALA A 47 4.79 -2.93 -0.51
CA ALA A 47 5.09 -4.29 -0.07
C ALA A 47 4.43 -5.34 -0.98
N ALA A 48 3.16 -5.14 -1.34
CA ALA A 48 2.45 -6.00 -2.28
C ALA A 48 3.09 -6.01 -3.66
N GLN A 49 3.52 -4.85 -4.19
CA GLN A 49 4.28 -4.77 -5.45
C GLN A 49 5.59 -5.56 -5.38
N GLN A 50 6.37 -5.40 -4.31
CA GLN A 50 7.63 -6.13 -4.13
C GLN A 50 7.41 -7.65 -4.04
N GLN A 51 6.38 -8.08 -3.31
CA GLN A 51 6.01 -9.49 -3.21
C GLN A 51 5.54 -10.06 -4.55
N ALA A 52 4.76 -9.30 -5.32
CA ALA A 52 4.33 -9.68 -6.66
C ALA A 52 5.53 -9.83 -7.61
N GLN A 53 6.48 -8.88 -7.58
CA GLN A 53 7.70 -8.96 -8.38
C GLN A 53 8.53 -10.20 -8.03
N THR A 54 8.69 -10.49 -6.74
CA THR A 54 9.41 -11.68 -6.24
C THR A 54 8.71 -12.96 -6.65
N THR A 55 7.38 -12.99 -6.55
CA THR A 55 6.55 -14.13 -6.97
C THR A 55 6.67 -14.37 -8.46
N MET A 56 6.62 -13.32 -9.28
CA MET A 56 6.84 -13.42 -10.72
C MET A 56 8.23 -13.96 -11.05
N GLN A 57 9.28 -13.43 -10.43
CA GLN A 57 10.64 -13.94 -10.64
C GLN A 57 10.76 -15.41 -10.24
N SER A 58 10.20 -15.80 -9.09
CA SER A 58 10.18 -17.19 -8.64
C SER A 58 9.43 -18.10 -9.61
N ALA A 59 8.27 -17.68 -10.11
CA ALA A 59 7.49 -18.43 -11.10
C ALA A 59 8.27 -18.58 -12.42
N THR A 60 8.93 -17.52 -12.89
CA THR A 60 9.78 -17.58 -14.09
C THR A 60 10.96 -18.53 -13.89
N VAL A 61 11.67 -18.45 -12.77
CA VAL A 61 12.80 -19.33 -12.45
C VAL A 61 12.36 -20.79 -12.37
N GLN A 62 11.25 -21.08 -11.68
CA GLN A 62 10.69 -22.43 -11.62
C GLN A 62 10.24 -22.93 -12.99
N GLY A 63 9.65 -22.06 -13.82
CA GLY A 63 9.29 -22.37 -15.21
C GLY A 63 10.52 -22.73 -16.05
N ILE A 64 11.58 -21.92 -15.99
CA ILE A 64 12.85 -22.18 -16.70
C ILE A 64 13.48 -23.49 -16.23
N ASN A 65 13.55 -23.72 -14.93
CA ASN A 65 14.10 -24.97 -14.39
C ASN A 65 13.32 -26.19 -14.88
N SER A 66 11.99 -26.09 -14.94
CA SER A 66 11.13 -27.17 -15.46
C SER A 66 11.39 -27.41 -16.96
N LEU A 67 11.50 -26.34 -17.76
CA LEU A 67 11.82 -26.44 -19.18
C LEU A 67 13.20 -27.07 -19.42
N MET A 68 14.21 -26.65 -18.65
CA MET A 68 15.56 -27.21 -18.73
C MET A 68 15.57 -28.69 -18.34
N ALA A 69 14.88 -29.07 -17.25
CA ALA A 69 14.77 -30.46 -16.83
C ALA A 69 14.13 -31.33 -17.93
N ILE A 70 13.02 -30.88 -18.51
CA ILE A 70 12.37 -31.58 -19.63
C ILE A 70 13.32 -31.67 -20.84
N GLY A 71 13.97 -30.56 -21.22
CA GLY A 71 14.90 -30.53 -22.35
C GLY A 71 16.04 -31.53 -22.18
N THR A 72 16.65 -31.58 -21.00
CA THR A 72 17.72 -32.56 -20.71
C THR A 72 17.20 -34.00 -20.72
N ALA A 73 15.99 -34.26 -20.21
CA ALA A 73 15.39 -35.58 -20.23
C ALA A 73 15.07 -36.07 -21.65
N VAL A 74 14.56 -35.17 -22.52
CA VAL A 74 14.26 -35.49 -23.93
C VAL A 74 15.55 -35.78 -24.70
N VAL A 75 16.60 -34.97 -24.53
CA VAL A 75 17.90 -35.22 -25.15
C VAL A 75 18.49 -36.54 -24.68
N GLY A 76 18.42 -36.83 -23.39
CA GLY A 76 18.88 -38.12 -22.83
C GLY A 76 18.15 -39.32 -23.43
N ARG A 77 16.81 -39.26 -23.50
CA ARG A 77 15.97 -40.30 -24.14
C ARG A 77 16.27 -40.47 -25.63
N GLY A 78 16.46 -39.37 -26.37
CA GLY A 78 16.80 -39.43 -27.78
C GLY A 78 18.19 -40.03 -28.03
N ALA A 79 19.16 -39.74 -27.15
CA ALA A 79 20.47 -40.38 -27.21
C ALA A 79 20.39 -41.88 -26.91
N GLU A 80 19.59 -42.27 -25.91
CA GLU A 80 19.35 -43.68 -25.55
C GLU A 80 18.72 -44.46 -26.71
N SER A 81 17.71 -43.90 -27.39
CA SER A 81 17.07 -44.59 -28.53
C SER A 81 18.00 -44.82 -29.71
N ILE A 82 18.92 -43.88 -29.99
CA ILE A 82 19.94 -44.05 -31.05
C ILE A 82 20.92 -45.17 -30.70
N LEU A 83 21.26 -45.32 -29.43
CA LEU A 83 22.18 -46.35 -28.96
C LEU A 83 21.55 -47.75 -28.94
N GLU A 84 20.23 -47.86 -28.72
CA GLU A 84 19.52 -49.15 -28.75
C GLU A 84 19.23 -49.66 -30.17
N GLU A 85 19.09 -48.78 -31.17
CA GLU A 85 18.88 -49.16 -32.58
C GLU A 85 20.16 -49.45 -33.37
N GLY A 86 21.34 -49.11 -32.82
CA GLY A 86 22.66 -49.24 -33.46
C GLY A 86 23.39 -50.57 -33.25
#